data_AF-A0A4Y2FA31-F1
#
_entry.id   AF-A0A4Y2FA31-F1
#
_cell.length_a   1.000
_cell.length_b   1.000
_cell.length_c   1.000
_cell.angle_alpha   90.00
_cell.angle_beta   90.00
_cell.angle_gamma   90.00
#
_symmetry.space_group_name_H-M   'P 1'
#
loop_
_entity.id
_entity.type
_entity.pdbx_description
1 polymer ?
#
loop_
_entity_poly.entity_id
_entity_poly.type
_entity_poly.pdbx_seq_one_letter_code
_entity_poly.pdbx_strand_id
1 'polypeptide(L)'
;MAVCVISITESGRNCLGVTLLLLNLSLAMIAFILVIVGITLSFIFNQQKDLLQNFNYRTKADLVMFSGIALMIFHLLGAKLCSDFGNIQTRQRSLKLAFPFLGLLFVAVMLLIFVSISASRVAATMQQGSEKAFLNLMESYHSDKDKKKQIDRIQITHKCCGSIGYK
;
A
#
# COMPACT_ATOMS: atom_id res chain seq x y z
N MET A 1 -17.22 -1.59 -38.79
CA MET A 1 -16.14 -2.03 -37.88
C MET A 1 -16.32 -3.53 -37.67
N ALA A 2 -15.40 -4.36 -38.17
CA ALA A 2 -15.44 -5.80 -37.96
C ALA A 2 -14.95 -6.11 -36.55
N VAL A 3 -15.87 -6.20 -35.59
CA VAL A 3 -15.55 -6.67 -34.24
C VAL A 3 -15.47 -8.19 -34.32
N CYS A 4 -14.30 -8.76 -34.00
CA CYS A 4 -14.13 -10.21 -33.95
C CYS A 4 -15.08 -10.77 -32.88
N VAL A 5 -16.13 -11.47 -33.30
CA VAL A 5 -17.10 -12.07 -32.39
C VAL A 5 -16.48 -13.33 -31.80
N ILE A 6 -15.80 -13.17 -30.67
CA ILE A 6 -15.31 -14.32 -29.89
C ILE A 6 -16.54 -14.99 -29.27
N SER A 7 -16.95 -16.12 -29.86
CA SER A 7 -18.00 -16.97 -29.30
C SER A 7 -17.43 -17.79 -28.13
N ILE A 8 -17.51 -17.23 -26.93
CA ILE A 8 -17.16 -17.95 -25.70
C ILE A 8 -18.34 -18.83 -25.30
N THR A 9 -18.10 -20.13 -25.17
CA THR A 9 -19.09 -21.09 -24.65
C THR A 9 -19.51 -20.72 -23.22
N GLU A 10 -20.70 -21.17 -22.80
CA GLU A 10 -21.19 -20.92 -21.43
C GLU A 10 -20.26 -21.48 -20.36
N SER A 11 -19.70 -22.67 -20.59
CA SER A 11 -18.68 -23.25 -19.71
C SER A 11 -17.41 -22.39 -19.66
N GLY A 12 -16.99 -21.81 -20.78
CA GLY A 12 -15.84 -20.91 -20.83
C GLY A 12 -16.08 -19.62 -20.04
N ARG A 13 -17.27 -19.03 -20.14
CA ARG A 13 -17.67 -17.85 -19.37
C ARG A 13 -17.69 -18.12 -17.87
N ASN A 14 -18.25 -19.27 -17.47
CA ASN A 14 -18.27 -19.67 -16.07
C ASN A 14 -16.84 -19.86 -15.52
N CYS A 15 -16.00 -20.59 -16.27
CA CYS A 15 -14.59 -20.79 -15.91
C CYS A 15 -13.83 -19.45 -15.76
N LEU A 16 -14.04 -18.52 -16.70
CA LEU A 16 -13.46 -17.19 -16.65
C LEU A 16 -13.96 -16.40 -15.42
N GLY A 17 -15.27 -16.44 -15.14
CA GLY A 17 -15.87 -15.79 -13.98
C GLY A 17 -15.29 -16.29 -12.66
N VAL A 18 -15.14 -17.60 -12.51
CA VAL A 18 -14.52 -18.24 -11.32
C VAL A 18 -13.04 -17.88 -11.22
N THR A 19 -12.31 -17.89 -12.33
CA THR A 19 -10.89 -17.51 -12.35
C THR A 19 -10.69 -16.06 -11.91
N LEU A 20 -11.48 -15.15 -12.45
CA LEU A 20 -11.43 -13.73 -12.09
C LEU A 20 -11.92 -13.46 -10.66
N LEU A 21 -12.88 -14.24 -10.17
CA LEU A 21 -13.29 -14.23 -8.77
C LEU A 21 -12.10 -14.56 -7.85
N LEU A 22 -11.41 -15.69 -8.11
CA LEU A 22 -10.26 -16.12 -7.31
C LEU A 22 -9.11 -15.10 -7.37
N LEU A 23 -8.85 -14.53 -8.55
CA LEU A 23 -7.86 -13.47 -8.71
C LEU A 23 -8.21 -12.22 -7.90
N ASN A 24 -9.47 -11.79 -7.91
CA ASN A 24 -9.88 -10.65 -7.09
C ASN A 24 -9.78 -10.95 -5.58
N LEU A 25 -10.11 -12.17 -5.15
CA LEU A 25 -9.95 -12.55 -3.74
C LEU A 25 -8.48 -12.55 -3.32
N SER A 26 -7.55 -13.04 -4.15
CA SER A 26 -6.13 -13.00 -3.84
C SER A 26 -5.59 -11.56 -3.79
N LEU A 27 -6.04 -10.70 -4.71
CA LEU A 27 -5.69 -9.27 -4.68
C LEU A 27 -6.27 -8.56 -3.44
N ALA A 28 -7.48 -8.91 -3.00
CA ALA A 28 -8.04 -8.40 -1.76
C ALA A 28 -7.20 -8.79 -0.53
N MET A 29 -6.66 -10.01 -0.50
CA MET A 29 -5.75 -10.45 0.56
C MET A 29 -4.43 -9.68 0.54
N ILE A 30 -3.87 -9.39 -0.64
CA ILE A 30 -2.68 -8.54 -0.75
C ILE A 30 -2.97 -7.11 -0.27
N ALA A 31 -4.13 -6.56 -0.63
CA ALA A 31 -4.57 -5.25 -0.16
C ALA A 31 -4.75 -5.22 1.38
N PHE A 32 -5.24 -6.30 1.98
CA PHE A 32 -5.32 -6.45 3.43
C PHE A 32 -3.94 -6.42 4.10
N ILE A 33 -2.94 -7.10 3.51
CA ILE A 33 -1.54 -7.01 3.98
C ILE A 33 -1.05 -5.56 3.92
N LEU A 34 -1.38 -4.83 2.86
CA LEU A 34 -1.01 -3.41 2.74
C LEU A 34 -1.62 -2.54 3.85
N VAL A 35 -2.85 -2.83 4.28
CA VAL A 35 -3.47 -2.17 5.44
C VAL A 35 -2.67 -2.43 6.71
N ILE A 36 -2.27 -3.69 6.97
CA ILE A 36 -1.45 -4.05 8.12
C ILE A 36 -0.11 -3.30 8.09
N VAL A 37 0.53 -3.22 6.92
CA VAL A 37 1.78 -2.46 6.73
C VAL A 37 1.55 -0.98 7.05
N GLY A 38 0.48 -0.38 6.54
CA GLY A 38 0.13 1.01 6.82
C GLY A 38 -0.06 1.30 8.32
N ILE A 39 -0.79 0.42 9.03
CA ILE A 39 -0.99 0.51 10.48
C ILE A 39 0.35 0.39 11.22
N THR A 40 1.16 -0.60 10.85
CA THR A 40 2.47 -0.86 11.48
C THR A 40 3.41 0.32 11.29
N LEU A 41 3.47 0.88 10.09
CA LEU A 41 4.27 2.09 9.80
C LEU A 41 3.79 3.29 10.62
N SER A 42 2.47 3.50 10.73
CA SER A 42 1.90 4.58 11.54
C SER A 42 2.32 4.45 13.01
N PHE A 43 2.30 3.22 13.55
CA PHE A 43 2.74 2.94 14.92
C PHE A 43 4.24 3.19 15.11
N ILE A 44 5.09 2.63 14.23
CA ILE A 44 6.56 2.79 14.30
C ILE A 44 6.96 4.26 14.20
N PHE A 45 6.40 4.99 13.23
CA PHE A 45 6.77 6.38 13.04
C PHE A 45 6.29 7.28 14.18
N ASN A 46 5.15 6.97 14.80
CA ASN A 46 4.70 7.69 15.99
C ASN A 46 5.65 7.48 17.18
N GLN A 47 6.24 6.29 17.32
CA GLN A 47 7.29 6.05 18.33
C GLN A 47 8.59 6.80 18.04
N GLN A 48 8.88 7.08 16.77
CA GLN A 48 10.10 7.76 16.31
C GLN A 48 9.85 9.20 15.86
N LYS A 49 8.76 9.84 16.34
CA LYS A 49 8.34 11.18 15.89
C LYS A 49 9.45 12.23 15.99
N ASP A 50 10.32 12.13 17.00
CA ASP A 50 11.38 13.11 17.26
C ASP A 50 12.54 12.98 16.26
N LEU A 51 12.78 11.77 15.74
CA LEU A 51 13.73 11.52 14.65
C LEU A 51 13.15 11.95 13.28
N LEU A 52 11.83 12.00 13.17
CA LEU A 52 11.12 12.22 11.91
C LEU A 52 10.47 13.61 11.84
N GLN A 53 10.87 14.57 12.66
CA GLN A 53 10.21 15.89 12.77
C GLN A 53 10.09 16.64 11.43
N ASN A 54 11.02 16.44 10.49
CA ASN A 54 11.00 17.06 9.17
C ASN A 54 10.39 16.18 8.06
N PHE A 55 9.95 14.96 8.40
CA PHE A 55 9.39 14.00 7.47
C PHE A 55 7.89 13.87 7.70
N ASN A 56 7.06 14.13 6.69
CA ASN A 56 5.61 14.00 6.81
C ASN A 56 5.17 12.52 6.76
N TYR A 57 5.67 11.72 7.70
CA TYR A 57 5.51 10.27 7.77
C TYR A 57 4.05 9.86 7.95
N ARG A 58 3.27 10.65 8.71
CA ARG A 58 1.89 10.34 9.04
C ARG A 58 1.03 10.33 7.79
N THR A 59 1.13 11.37 6.97
CA THR A 59 0.41 11.44 5.68
C THR A 59 0.78 10.27 4.77
N LYS A 60 2.03 9.80 4.80
CA LYS A 60 2.48 8.66 3.98
C LYS A 60 1.95 7.32 4.49
N ALA A 61 1.99 7.08 5.80
CA ALA A 61 1.44 5.88 6.41
C ALA A 61 -0.08 5.80 6.22
N ASP A 62 -0.78 6.93 6.43
CA ASP A 62 -2.21 7.05 6.21
C ASP A 62 -2.58 6.79 4.75
N LEU A 63 -1.81 7.32 3.78
CA LEU A 63 -2.01 7.05 2.36
C LEU A 63 -1.92 5.54 2.04
N VAL A 64 -0.92 4.84 2.58
CA VAL A 64 -0.77 3.39 2.39
C VAL A 64 -1.95 2.64 3.01
N MET A 65 -2.36 3.00 4.23
CA MET A 65 -3.48 2.38 4.92
C MET A 65 -4.81 2.57 4.16
N PHE A 66 -5.16 3.81 3.82
CA PHE A 66 -6.42 4.11 3.14
C PHE A 66 -6.47 3.57 1.71
N SER A 67 -5.35 3.58 0.98
CA SER A 67 -5.29 2.93 -0.34
C SER A 67 -5.47 1.42 -0.24
N GLY A 68 -4.89 0.75 0.76
CA GLY A 68 -5.13 -0.67 1.04
C GLY A 68 -6.61 -0.97 1.30
N ILE A 69 -7.29 -0.17 2.13
CA ILE A 69 -8.72 -0.34 2.42
C ILE A 69 -9.56 -0.18 1.14
N ALA A 70 -9.29 0.88 0.36
CA ALA A 70 -10.01 1.15 -0.87
C ALA A 70 -9.84 0.00 -1.90
N LEU A 71 -8.61 -0.50 -2.06
CA LEU A 71 -8.31 -1.62 -2.95
C LEU A 71 -8.96 -2.92 -2.50
N MET A 72 -8.96 -3.18 -1.18
CA MET A 72 -9.62 -4.36 -0.62
C MET A 72 -11.13 -4.34 -0.93
N ILE A 73 -11.81 -3.22 -0.66
CA ILE A 73 -13.24 -3.06 -0.98
C ILE A 73 -13.47 -3.22 -2.49
N PHE A 74 -12.65 -2.57 -3.31
CA PHE A 74 -12.76 -2.63 -4.76
C PHE A 74 -12.65 -4.08 -5.28
N HIS A 75 -11.66 -4.84 -4.80
CA HIS A 75 -11.46 -6.23 -5.22
C HIS A 75 -12.55 -7.17 -4.68
N LEU A 76 -13.11 -6.93 -3.49
CA LEU A 76 -14.26 -7.70 -3.00
C LEU A 76 -15.53 -7.45 -3.85
N LEU A 77 -15.75 -6.21 -4.27
CA LEU A 77 -16.82 -5.88 -5.23
C LEU A 77 -16.56 -6.50 -6.60
N GLY A 78 -15.31 -6.46 -7.07
CA GLY A 78 -14.87 -7.10 -8.31
C GLY A 78 -15.08 -8.61 -8.29
N ALA A 79 -14.73 -9.28 -7.19
CA ALA A 79 -14.99 -10.69 -6.96
C ALA A 79 -16.48 -11.02 -7.15
N LYS A 80 -17.38 -10.25 -6.52
CA LYS A 80 -18.83 -10.45 -6.66
C LYS A 80 -19.29 -10.24 -8.10
N LEU A 81 -18.84 -9.18 -8.77
CA LEU A 81 -19.20 -8.89 -10.17
C LEU A 81 -18.71 -9.99 -11.12
N CYS A 82 -17.47 -10.45 -10.97
CA CYS A 82 -16.90 -11.53 -11.78
C CYS A 82 -17.66 -12.86 -11.60
N SER A 83 -18.07 -13.18 -10.37
CA SER A 83 -18.96 -14.31 -10.11
C SER A 83 -20.31 -14.15 -10.82
N ASP A 84 -20.90 -12.95 -10.78
CA ASP A 84 -22.21 -12.70 -11.39
C ASP A 84 -22.17 -12.69 -12.93
N PHE A 85 -21.02 -12.37 -13.53
CA PHE A 85 -20.80 -12.49 -14.98
C PHE A 85 -20.71 -13.95 -15.44
N GLY A 86 -20.15 -14.83 -14.61
CA GLY A 86 -20.06 -16.26 -14.88
C GLY A 86 -21.42 -16.96 -14.84
N ASN A 87 -22.36 -16.46 -14.05
CA ASN A 87 -23.69 -17.06 -13.89
C ASN A 87 -24.71 -16.48 -14.89
N ILE A 88 -25.41 -17.36 -15.61
CA ILE A 88 -26.41 -16.98 -16.62
C ILE A 88 -27.60 -16.20 -16.06
N GLN A 89 -28.02 -16.50 -14.83
CA GLN A 89 -29.20 -15.88 -14.21
C GLN A 89 -28.97 -14.41 -13.82
N THR A 90 -27.74 -14.08 -13.42
CA THR A 90 -27.37 -12.75 -12.90
C THR A 90 -26.70 -11.85 -13.94
N ARG A 91 -26.14 -12.45 -14.99
CA ARG A 91 -25.30 -11.77 -15.99
C ARG A 91 -25.96 -10.57 -16.68
N GLN A 92 -27.22 -10.66 -17.09
CA GLN A 92 -27.88 -9.54 -17.76
C GLN A 92 -27.97 -8.29 -16.87
N ARG A 93 -28.18 -8.48 -15.56
CA ARG A 93 -28.20 -7.38 -14.60
C ARG A 93 -26.80 -6.80 -14.40
N SER A 94 -25.79 -7.66 -14.30
CA SER A 94 -24.40 -7.25 -14.07
C SER A 94 -23.75 -6.63 -15.30
N LEU A 95 -24.21 -6.92 -16.53
CA LEU A 95 -23.69 -6.34 -17.77
C LEU A 95 -23.75 -4.81 -17.79
N LYS A 96 -24.78 -4.22 -17.18
CA LYS A 96 -24.91 -2.76 -17.01
C LYS A 96 -23.80 -2.18 -16.11
N LEU A 97 -23.27 -2.98 -15.20
CA LEU A 97 -22.19 -2.62 -14.28
C LEU A 97 -20.80 -2.93 -14.84
N ALA A 98 -20.69 -3.65 -15.96
CA ALA A 98 -19.40 -4.03 -16.53
C ALA A 98 -18.57 -2.83 -16.97
N PHE A 99 -19.18 -1.90 -17.72
CA PHE A 99 -18.51 -0.70 -18.21
C PHE A 99 -18.06 0.26 -17.09
N PRO A 100 -18.92 0.63 -16.11
CA PRO A 100 -18.48 1.47 -14.99
C PRO A 100 -17.43 0.76 -14.12
N PHE A 101 -17.52 -0.56 -13.94
CA PHE A 101 -16.50 -1.32 -13.24
C PHE A 101 -15.14 -1.31 -13.97
N LEU A 102 -15.14 -1.40 -15.31
CA LEU A 102 -13.91 -1.29 -16.10
C LEU A 102 -13.27 0.11 -15.96
N GLY A 103 -14.08 1.16 -15.97
CA GLY A 103 -13.61 2.53 -15.70
C GLY A 103 -13.01 2.67 -14.30
N LEU A 104 -13.68 2.10 -13.29
CA LEU A 104 -13.18 2.11 -11.91
C LEU A 104 -11.88 1.29 -11.77
N LEU A 105 -11.74 0.18 -12.48
CA LEU A 105 -10.51 -0.62 -12.54
C LEU A 105 -9.34 0.20 -13.09
N PHE A 106 -9.57 0.96 -14.17
CA PHE A 106 -8.55 1.84 -14.73
C PHE A 106 -8.10 2.90 -13.70
N VAL A 107 -9.04 3.52 -12.99
CA VAL A 107 -8.72 4.47 -11.91
C VAL A 107 -7.93 3.79 -10.79
N ALA A 108 -8.32 2.58 -10.38
CA ALA A 108 -7.62 1.81 -9.36
C ALA A 108 -6.16 1.51 -9.76
N VAL A 109 -5.92 1.15 -11.02
CA VAL A 109 -4.56 0.95 -11.55
C VAL A 109 -3.74 2.25 -11.50
N MET A 110 -4.33 3.38 -11.88
CA MET A 110 -3.63 4.68 -11.80
C MET A 110 -3.29 5.05 -10.35
N LEU A 111 -4.19 4.80 -9.41
CA LEU A 111 -3.92 4.99 -7.98
C LEU A 111 -2.79 4.10 -7.48
N LEU A 112 -2.77 2.83 -7.88
CA LEU A 112 -1.69 1.89 -7.54
C LEU A 112 -0.33 2.38 -8.04
N ILE A 113 -0.27 2.87 -9.28
CA ILE A 113 0.96 3.44 -9.85
C ILE A 113 1.40 4.66 -9.03
N PHE A 114 0.47 5.55 -8.69
CA PHE A 114 0.77 6.73 -7.87
C PHE A 114 1.28 6.39 -6.47
N VAL A 115 0.66 5.42 -5.80
CA VAL A 115 1.10 4.92 -4.48
C VAL A 115 2.48 4.29 -4.58
N SER A 116 2.73 3.49 -5.62
CA SER A 116 4.03 2.84 -5.85
C SER A 116 5.15 3.87 -6.06
N ILE A 117 4.93 4.88 -6.88
CA ILE A 117 5.89 5.98 -7.08
C ILE A 117 6.12 6.74 -5.76
N SER A 118 5.05 7.01 -5.03
CA SER A 118 5.12 7.71 -3.74
C SER A 118 5.93 6.92 -2.71
N ALA A 119 5.72 5.60 -2.64
CA ALA A 119 6.46 4.71 -1.75
C ALA A 119 7.95 4.66 -2.11
N SER A 120 8.30 4.55 -3.39
CA SER A 120 9.70 4.56 -3.84
C SER A 120 10.40 5.88 -3.49
N ARG A 121 9.72 7.02 -3.64
CA ARG A 121 10.26 8.32 -3.23
C ARG A 121 10.46 8.42 -1.73
N VAL A 122 9.50 7.93 -0.94
CA VAL A 122 9.61 7.87 0.52
C VAL A 122 10.83 7.06 0.95
N ALA A 123 11.05 5.88 0.36
CA ALA A 123 12.23 5.07 0.68
C ALA A 123 13.54 5.83 0.42
N ALA A 124 13.66 6.49 -0.73
CA ALA A 124 14.84 7.28 -1.08
C ALA A 124 15.04 8.47 -0.12
N THR A 125 13.97 9.20 0.20
CA THR A 125 14.00 10.33 1.14
C THR A 125 14.30 9.87 2.57
N MET A 126 13.79 8.73 3.03
CA MET A 126 14.11 8.20 4.35
C MET A 126 15.59 7.83 4.45
N GLN A 127 16.17 7.25 3.41
CA GLN A 127 17.59 6.91 3.40
C GLN A 127 18.46 8.17 3.56
N GLN A 128 18.20 9.22 2.78
CA GLN A 128 18.94 10.49 2.85
C GLN A 128 18.60 11.32 4.11
N GLY A 129 17.35 11.30 4.53
CA GLY A 129 16.85 12.06 5.67
C GLY A 129 17.24 11.46 7.02
N SER A 130 17.41 10.13 7.10
CA SER A 130 17.78 9.44 8.33
C SER A 130 19.16 9.84 8.84
N GLU A 131 20.14 9.99 7.94
CA GLU A 131 21.49 10.41 8.29
C GLU A 131 21.49 11.84 8.86
N LYS A 132 20.86 12.77 8.14
CA LYS A 132 20.77 14.18 8.59
C LYS A 132 19.97 14.33 9.88
N ALA A 133 18.88 13.59 10.03
CA ALA A 133 18.09 13.60 11.25
C ALA A 133 18.86 13.04 12.44
N PHE A 134 19.64 11.98 12.23
CA PHE A 134 20.48 11.39 13.27
C PHE A 134 21.61 12.34 13.69
N LEU A 135 22.27 13.00 12.72
CA LEU A 135 23.29 14.02 13.00
C LEU A 135 22.72 15.18 13.82
N ASN A 136 21.55 15.71 13.44
CA ASN A 136 20.88 16.76 14.21
C ASN A 136 20.50 16.30 15.63
N LEU A 137 20.12 15.03 15.81
CA LEU A 137 19.84 14.49 17.14
C LEU A 137 21.13 14.43 17.99
N MET A 138 22.25 14.01 17.39
CA MET A 138 23.58 13.93 18.01
C MET A 138 24.12 15.30 18.46
N GLU A 139 23.84 16.40 17.75
CA GLU A 139 24.24 17.75 18.20
C GLU A 139 23.72 18.09 19.61
N SER A 140 22.53 17.59 19.94
CA SER A 140 21.90 17.78 21.25
C SER A 140 22.17 16.66 22.26
N TYR A 141 23.06 15.70 21.94
CA TYR A 141 23.36 14.55 22.79
C TYR A 141 23.92 14.93 24.17
N HIS A 142 24.75 15.97 24.23
CA HIS A 142 25.36 16.42 25.48
C HIS A 142 24.44 17.34 26.31
N SER A 143 23.49 18.02 25.67
CA SER A 143 22.66 19.05 26.30
C SER A 143 21.29 18.52 26.75
N ASP A 144 20.79 17.45 26.16
CA ASP A 144 19.45 16.91 26.42
C ASP A 144 19.52 15.43 26.87
N LYS A 145 19.17 15.18 28.15
CA LYS A 145 19.19 13.83 28.75
C LYS A 145 18.20 12.87 28.09
N ASP A 146 17.06 13.36 27.61
CA ASP A 146 16.03 12.51 27.00
C ASP A 146 16.48 12.06 25.62
N LYS A 147 17.07 12.97 24.83
CA LYS A 147 17.67 12.63 23.53
C LYS A 147 18.88 11.71 23.67
N LYS A 148 19.73 11.92 24.67
CA LYS A 148 20.83 11.00 25.00
C LYS A 148 20.32 9.57 25.21
N LYS A 149 19.30 9.40 26.06
CA LYS A 149 18.69 8.09 26.33
C LYS A 149 18.12 7.45 25.06
N GLN A 150 17.54 8.25 24.17
CA GLN A 150 17.01 7.78 22.88
C GLN A 150 18.13 7.30 21.94
N ILE A 151 19.22 8.06 21.81
CA ILE A 151 20.40 7.70 21.00
C ILE A 151 21.07 6.44 21.55
N ASP A 152 21.30 6.37 22.86
CA ASP A 152 21.93 5.21 23.51
C ASP A 152 21.10 3.94 23.28
N ARG A 153 19.75 4.04 23.40
CA ARG A 153 18.86 2.91 23.10
C ARG A 153 19.01 2.43 21.65
N ILE A 154 19.09 3.35 20.68
CA ILE A 154 19.22 2.99 19.26
C ILE A 154 20.56 2.29 19.01
N GLN A 155 21.64 2.86 19.53
CA GLN A 155 23.01 2.32 19.39
C GLN A 155 23.15 0.94 20.03
N ILE A 156 22.61 0.73 21.24
CA ILE A 156 22.61 -0.57 21.93
C ILE A 156 21.77 -1.60 21.17
N THR A 157 20.56 -1.22 20.73
CA THR A 157 19.63 -2.15 20.05
C THR A 157 20.20 -2.63 18.71
N HIS A 158 20.83 -1.74 17.95
CA HIS A 158 21.36 -2.04 16.61
C HIS A 158 22.86 -2.33 16.59
N LYS A 159 23.52 -2.33 17.75
CA LYS A 159 24.97 -2.52 17.90
C LYS A 159 25.79 -1.62 16.97
N CYS A 160 25.36 -0.36 16.85
CA CYS A 160 26.00 0.66 16.00
C CYS A 160 26.48 1.86 16.83
N CYS A 161 27.38 2.67 16.27
CA CYS A 161 27.84 3.92 16.88
C CYS A 161 28.02 4.99 15.79
N GLY A 162 27.44 6.17 16.00
CA GLY A 162 27.41 7.26 15.02
C GLY A 162 26.56 6.99 13.77
N SER A 163 26.53 7.94 12.82
CA SER A 163 25.80 7.78 11.54
C SER A 163 26.62 7.03 10.49
N ILE A 164 27.94 7.25 10.45
CA ILE A 164 28.88 6.63 9.49
C ILE A 164 29.93 5.76 10.23
N GLY A 165 29.85 5.68 11.56
CA GLY A 165 30.80 4.98 12.44
C GLY A 165 31.18 5.83 13.65
N TYR A 166 32.19 5.41 14.42
CA TYR A 166 32.63 6.07 15.66
C TYR A 166 33.24 7.49 15.46
N LYS A 167 33.36 7.98 14.22
CA LYS A 167 34.01 9.26 13.93
C LYS A 167 33.04 10.43 13.97
#